data_AF-A0A0S8D4I3-F1
#
_entry.id   AF-A0A0S8D4I3-F1
#
_cell.length_a   1.000
_cell.length_b   1.000
_cell.length_c   1.000
_cell.angle_alpha   90.00
_cell.angle_beta   90.00
_cell.angle_gamma   90.00
#
_symmetry.space_group_name_H-M   'P 1'
#
loop_
_entity.id
_entity.type
_entity.pdbx_description
1 polymer ?
#
loop_
_entity_poly.entity_id
_entity_poly.type
_entity_poly.pdbx_seq_one_letter_code
_entity_poly.pdbx_strand_id
1 'polypeptide(L)'
;MSASSQILTGNISLLKTKASIPAIYGVVIASAAIVIATLLSSYFHYGEISAFNILQAQKDNMALWLLNVMPFIFAFWGQYISSLMAHEAGALVMNQTEELRSRTSDLEMQVVRNTTYDSLTELPNRFLLLDRLEQAISATRHGDKKIGLFILNLNRFKEINETLGHKSGDKLLKMVADRLGEVIHEPDTLARLDSDEFAVL
;
A
#
# COMPACT_ATOMS: atom_id res chain seq x y z
N MET A 1 12.50 -9.48 -12.21
CA MET A 1 11.19 -9.74 -11.58
C MET A 1 11.24 -9.19 -10.15
N SER A 2 10.48 -8.13 -9.89
CA SER A 2 10.56 -7.32 -8.65
C SER A 2 10.00 -8.07 -7.42
N ALA A 3 10.53 -7.79 -6.23
CA ALA A 3 10.06 -8.32 -4.94
C ALA A 3 8.54 -8.13 -4.71
N SER A 4 7.94 -7.11 -5.33
CA SER A 4 6.47 -6.91 -5.30
C SER A 4 5.69 -8.02 -6.03
N SER A 5 6.27 -8.61 -7.07
CA SER A 5 5.65 -9.73 -7.79
C SER A 5 5.62 -10.99 -6.92
N GLN A 6 6.69 -11.26 -6.16
CA GLN A 6 6.76 -12.42 -5.24
C GLN A 6 5.81 -12.32 -4.05
N ILE A 7 5.65 -11.11 -3.48
CA ILE A 7 4.69 -10.88 -2.39
C ILE A 7 3.25 -11.08 -2.89
N LEU A 8 2.96 -10.62 -4.11
CA LEU A 8 1.63 -10.77 -4.71
C LEU A 8 1.30 -12.25 -5.01
N THR A 9 2.23 -13.02 -5.59
CA THR A 9 2.02 -14.47 -5.79
C THR A 9 1.88 -15.24 -4.49
N GLY A 10 2.61 -14.86 -3.44
CA GLY A 10 2.46 -15.44 -2.10
C GLY A 10 1.10 -15.16 -1.46
N ASN A 11 0.57 -13.94 -1.61
CA ASN A 11 -0.75 -13.60 -1.10
C ASN A 11 -1.88 -14.31 -1.88
N ILE A 12 -1.73 -14.46 -3.20
CA ILE A 12 -2.69 -15.19 -4.03
C ILE A 12 -2.73 -16.68 -3.67
N SER A 13 -1.59 -17.31 -3.37
CA SER A 13 -1.58 -18.72 -2.95
C SER A 13 -2.23 -18.90 -1.56
N LEU A 14 -2.02 -17.95 -0.64
CA LEU A 14 -2.68 -17.95 0.67
C LEU A 14 -4.21 -17.79 0.57
N LEU A 15 -4.68 -16.93 -0.34
CA LEU A 15 -6.12 -16.75 -0.60
C LEU A 15 -6.75 -18.02 -1.18
N LYS A 16 -6.08 -18.69 -2.12
CA LYS A 16 -6.54 -19.99 -2.67
C LYS A 16 -6.68 -21.05 -1.58
N THR A 17 -5.72 -21.13 -0.66
CA THR A 17 -5.76 -22.08 0.47
C THR A 17 -6.90 -21.79 1.44
N LYS A 18 -7.20 -20.51 1.72
CA LYS A 18 -8.36 -20.15 2.58
C LYS A 18 -9.70 -20.41 1.88
N ALA A 19 -9.77 -20.17 0.57
CA ALA A 19 -10.99 -20.35 -0.21
C ALA A 19 -11.39 -21.83 -0.39
N SER A 20 -10.45 -22.79 -0.25
CA SER A 20 -10.76 -24.23 -0.31
C SER A 20 -11.29 -24.82 1.02
N ILE A 21 -11.20 -24.10 2.13
CA ILE A 21 -11.60 -24.59 3.45
C ILE A 21 -13.07 -25.05 3.50
N PRO A 22 -14.07 -24.31 2.95
CA PRO A 22 -15.47 -24.75 2.93
C PRO A 22 -15.70 -26.03 2.11
N ALA A 23 -14.96 -26.21 1.02
CA ALA A 23 -15.02 -27.40 0.18
C ALA A 23 -14.59 -28.65 0.96
N ILE A 24 -13.50 -28.53 1.74
CA ILE A 24 -12.99 -29.62 2.58
C ILE A 24 -14.02 -29.98 3.66
N TYR A 25 -14.66 -29.00 4.31
CA TYR A 25 -15.73 -29.28 5.25
C TYR A 25 -16.91 -30.01 4.61
N GLY A 26 -17.32 -29.63 3.39
CA GLY A 26 -18.36 -30.33 2.63
C GLY A 26 -18.02 -31.80 2.33
N VAL A 27 -16.77 -32.07 1.93
CA VAL A 27 -16.30 -33.44 1.67
C VAL A 27 -16.30 -34.29 2.95
N VAL A 28 -15.83 -33.73 4.07
CA VAL A 28 -15.81 -34.42 5.38
C VAL A 28 -17.22 -34.75 5.85
N ILE A 29 -18.15 -33.79 5.76
CA ILE A 29 -19.56 -33.99 6.13
C ILE A 29 -20.22 -35.07 5.25
N ALA A 30 -20.00 -35.01 3.93
CA ALA A 30 -20.55 -36.00 3.00
C ALA A 30 -19.99 -37.41 3.27
N SER A 31 -18.69 -37.51 3.59
CA SER A 31 -18.03 -38.77 3.93
C SER A 31 -18.58 -39.38 5.23
N ALA A 32 -18.79 -38.55 6.25
CA ALA A 32 -19.41 -38.99 7.50
C ALA A 32 -20.86 -39.45 7.28
N ALA A 33 -21.63 -38.74 6.45
CA ALA A 33 -22.99 -39.11 6.10
C ALA A 33 -23.06 -40.46 5.38
N ILE A 34 -22.12 -40.75 4.46
CA ILE A 34 -22.02 -42.07 3.80
C ILE A 34 -21.84 -43.20 4.82
N VAL A 35 -20.89 -43.03 5.75
CA VAL A 35 -20.58 -44.06 6.75
C VAL A 35 -21.81 -44.32 7.62
N ILE A 36 -22.44 -43.26 8.13
CA ILE A 36 -23.63 -43.37 8.98
C ILE A 36 -24.78 -44.03 8.21
N ALA A 37 -25.09 -43.56 7.00
CA ALA A 37 -26.18 -44.09 6.19
C ALA A 37 -25.97 -45.57 5.82
N THR A 38 -24.73 -45.97 5.51
CA THR A 38 -24.38 -47.35 5.17
C THR A 38 -24.53 -48.29 6.38
N LEU A 39 -24.06 -47.86 7.56
CA LEU A 39 -24.21 -48.63 8.80
C LEU A 39 -25.68 -48.73 9.22
N LEU A 40 -26.43 -47.63 9.12
CA LEU A 40 -27.85 -47.58 9.46
C LEU A 40 -28.66 -48.48 8.52
N SER A 41 -28.39 -48.43 7.22
CA SER A 41 -29.04 -49.28 6.21
C SER A 41 -28.74 -50.76 6.44
N SER A 42 -27.49 -51.11 6.80
CA SER A 42 -27.12 -52.50 7.13
C SER A 42 -27.85 -53.00 8.37
N TYR A 43 -27.92 -52.18 9.42
CA TYR A 43 -28.57 -52.56 10.67
C TYR A 43 -30.08 -52.75 10.52
N PHE A 44 -30.78 -51.83 9.85
CA PHE A 44 -32.23 -51.91 9.69
C PHE A 44 -32.71 -53.03 8.77
N HIS A 45 -31.97 -53.37 7.71
CA HIS A 45 -32.39 -54.42 6.77
C HIS A 45 -31.92 -55.83 7.17
N TYR A 46 -30.76 -55.95 7.81
CA TYR A 46 -30.12 -57.26 8.03
C TYR A 46 -29.89 -57.61 9.51
N GLY A 47 -30.25 -56.72 10.44
CA GLY A 47 -30.21 -56.96 11.89
C GLY A 47 -28.81 -56.99 12.53
N GLU A 48 -27.77 -57.20 11.74
CA GLU A 48 -26.37 -57.20 12.17
C GLU A 48 -25.47 -56.40 11.22
N ILE A 49 -24.46 -55.75 11.78
CA ILE A 49 -23.42 -55.05 11.01
C ILE A 49 -22.32 -56.06 10.68
N SER A 50 -22.37 -56.59 9.46
CA SER A 50 -21.35 -57.49 8.91
C SER A 50 -20.90 -56.98 7.55
N ALA A 51 -19.64 -57.27 7.16
CA ALA A 51 -19.09 -56.87 5.86
C ALA A 51 -19.95 -57.36 4.69
N PHE A 52 -20.55 -58.55 4.83
CA PHE A 52 -21.48 -59.11 3.84
C PHE A 52 -22.77 -58.29 3.73
N ASN A 53 -23.36 -57.92 4.87
CA ASN A 53 -24.61 -57.15 4.94
C ASN A 53 -24.45 -55.71 4.45
N ILE A 54 -23.29 -55.10 4.68
CA ILE A 54 -22.94 -53.78 4.14
C ILE A 54 -22.92 -53.81 2.61
N LEU A 55 -22.31 -54.84 2.03
CA LEU A 55 -22.19 -54.98 0.58
C LEU A 55 -23.55 -55.25 -0.06
N GLN A 56 -24.41 -55.99 0.63
CA GLN A 56 -25.77 -56.27 0.16
C GLN A 56 -26.69 -55.05 0.31
N ALA A 57 -26.58 -54.30 1.41
CA ALA A 57 -27.25 -53.01 1.57
C ALA A 57 -26.89 -52.01 0.47
N GLN A 58 -25.64 -51.99 0.00
CA GLN A 58 -25.26 -51.14 -1.13
C GLN A 58 -25.82 -51.59 -2.48
N LYS A 59 -26.05 -52.89 -2.68
CA LYS A 59 -26.67 -53.38 -3.93
C LYS A 59 -28.17 -53.07 -3.99
N ASP A 60 -28.85 -53.20 -2.87
CA ASP A 60 -30.32 -53.11 -2.84
C ASP A 60 -30.81 -51.66 -2.69
N ASN A 61 -29.96 -50.77 -2.16
CA ASN A 61 -30.31 -49.38 -1.92
C ASN A 61 -29.62 -48.40 -2.88
N MET A 62 -30.31 -48.06 -3.97
CA MET A 62 -29.85 -47.07 -4.95
C MET A 62 -29.62 -45.67 -4.33
N ALA A 63 -30.28 -45.33 -3.22
CA ALA A 63 -30.06 -44.03 -2.57
C ALA A 63 -28.64 -43.92 -1.96
N LEU A 64 -28.02 -45.04 -1.56
CA LEU A 64 -26.63 -45.06 -1.11
C LEU A 64 -25.66 -44.74 -2.26
N TRP A 65 -26.01 -45.09 -3.50
CA TRP A 65 -25.20 -44.75 -4.67
C TRP A 65 -25.18 -43.24 -4.91
N LEU A 66 -26.33 -42.57 -4.78
CA LEU A 66 -26.39 -41.10 -4.85
C LEU A 66 -25.54 -40.46 -3.74
N LEU A 67 -25.60 -41.01 -2.53
CA LEU A 67 -24.83 -40.50 -1.39
C LEU A 67 -23.32 -40.69 -1.58
N ASN A 68 -22.89 -41.81 -2.17
CA ASN A 68 -21.48 -42.10 -2.47
C ASN A 68 -20.87 -41.11 -3.50
N VAL A 69 -21.68 -40.51 -4.36
CA VAL A 69 -21.22 -39.53 -5.35
C VAL A 69 -21.06 -38.12 -4.74
N MET A 70 -21.75 -37.83 -3.64
CA MET A 70 -21.78 -36.49 -3.03
C MET A 70 -20.39 -35.91 -2.67
N PRO A 71 -19.44 -36.65 -2.06
CA PRO A 71 -18.12 -36.10 -1.75
C PRO A 71 -17.38 -35.59 -2.97
N PHE A 72 -17.53 -36.25 -4.12
CA PHE A 72 -16.90 -35.84 -5.37
C PHE A 72 -17.57 -34.57 -5.94
N ILE A 73 -18.90 -34.49 -5.86
CA ILE A 73 -19.65 -33.28 -6.25
C ILE A 73 -19.22 -32.09 -5.37
N PHE A 74 -19.14 -32.27 -4.06
CA PHE A 74 -18.71 -31.20 -3.14
C PHE A 74 -17.26 -30.78 -3.36
N ALA A 75 -16.36 -31.73 -3.63
CA ALA A 75 -14.98 -31.42 -3.97
C ALA A 75 -14.88 -30.60 -5.26
N PHE A 76 -15.55 -31.03 -6.32
CA PHE A 76 -15.51 -30.36 -7.62
C PHE A 76 -16.18 -28.99 -7.58
N TRP A 77 -17.38 -28.90 -6.99
CA TRP A 77 -18.11 -27.65 -6.85
C TRP A 77 -17.38 -26.66 -5.93
N GLY A 78 -16.84 -27.16 -4.81
CA GLY A 78 -16.08 -26.32 -3.88
C GLY A 78 -14.77 -25.80 -4.50
N GLN A 79 -14.09 -26.60 -5.32
CA GLN A 79 -12.89 -26.15 -6.04
C GLN A 79 -13.23 -25.12 -7.14
N TYR A 80 -14.36 -25.29 -7.83
CA TYR A 80 -14.85 -24.32 -8.81
C TYR A 80 -15.20 -22.96 -8.16
N ILE A 81 -15.98 -22.97 -7.08
CA ILE A 81 -16.35 -21.75 -6.34
C ILE A 81 -15.12 -21.08 -5.72
N SER A 82 -14.18 -21.86 -5.18
CA SER A 82 -12.92 -21.34 -4.65
C SER A 82 -12.08 -20.63 -5.73
N SER A 83 -12.00 -21.19 -6.93
CA SER A 83 -11.31 -20.57 -8.07
C SER A 83 -11.94 -19.24 -8.49
N LEU A 84 -13.28 -19.17 -8.49
CA LEU A 84 -14.02 -17.95 -8.84
C LEU A 84 -13.77 -16.83 -7.81
N MET A 85 -13.89 -17.15 -6.52
CA MET A 85 -13.64 -16.19 -5.44
C MET A 85 -12.19 -15.69 -5.44
N ALA A 86 -11.22 -16.57 -5.73
CA ALA A 86 -9.81 -16.18 -5.80
C ALA A 86 -9.52 -15.17 -6.92
N HIS A 87 -10.24 -15.25 -8.05
CA HIS A 87 -10.09 -14.29 -9.15
C HIS A 87 -10.73 -12.93 -8.84
N GLU A 88 -11.95 -12.91 -8.31
CA GLU A 88 -12.62 -11.64 -7.94
C GLU A 88 -11.89 -10.92 -6.80
N ALA A 89 -11.46 -11.65 -5.76
CA ALA A 89 -10.68 -11.09 -4.67
C ALA A 89 -9.33 -10.54 -5.15
N GLY A 90 -8.67 -11.25 -6.07
CA GLY A 90 -7.41 -10.79 -6.67
C GLY A 90 -7.57 -9.47 -7.44
N ALA A 91 -8.63 -9.34 -8.24
CA ALA A 91 -8.90 -8.12 -9.00
C ALA A 91 -9.26 -6.93 -8.08
N LEU A 92 -10.06 -7.17 -7.04
CA LEU A 92 -10.44 -6.13 -6.08
C LEU A 92 -9.23 -5.59 -5.30
N VAL A 93 -8.36 -6.48 -4.81
CA VAL A 93 -7.15 -6.09 -4.07
C VAL A 93 -6.17 -5.33 -4.98
N MET A 94 -6.06 -5.72 -6.25
CA MET A 94 -5.19 -5.01 -7.20
C MET A 94 -5.68 -3.57 -7.44
N ASN A 95 -6.98 -3.38 -7.69
CA ASN A 95 -7.57 -2.06 -7.88
C ASN A 95 -7.42 -1.18 -6.62
N GLN A 96 -7.67 -1.74 -5.43
CA GLN A 96 -7.50 -1.00 -4.17
C GLN A 96 -6.04 -0.62 -3.92
N THR A 97 -5.08 -1.51 -4.23
CA THR A 97 -3.66 -1.19 -4.03
C THR A 97 -3.14 -0.15 -5.01
N GLU A 98 -3.67 -0.11 -6.22
CA GLU A 98 -3.33 0.91 -7.22
C GLU A 98 -3.90 2.29 -6.85
N GLU A 99 -5.16 2.34 -6.41
CA GLU A 99 -5.78 3.57 -5.93
C GLU A 99 -5.04 4.15 -4.70
N LEU A 100 -4.73 3.30 -3.72
CA LEU A 100 -3.97 3.71 -2.53
C LEU A 100 -2.57 4.22 -2.90
N ARG A 101 -1.88 3.57 -3.83
CA ARG A 101 -0.56 4.04 -4.31
C ARG A 101 -0.65 5.40 -4.99
N SER A 102 -1.66 5.62 -5.85
CA SER A 102 -1.88 6.92 -6.48
C SER A 102 -2.10 7.99 -5.43
N ARG A 103 -2.96 7.72 -4.45
CA ARG A 103 -3.31 8.67 -3.40
C ARG A 103 -2.11 9.02 -2.51
N THR A 104 -1.28 8.03 -2.16
CA THR A 104 -0.03 8.27 -1.43
C THR A 104 0.94 9.10 -2.27
N SER A 105 1.09 8.83 -3.56
CA SER A 105 1.95 9.61 -4.44
C SER A 105 1.48 11.07 -4.59
N ASP A 106 0.18 11.31 -4.71
CA ASP A 106 -0.40 12.65 -4.77
C ASP A 106 -0.19 13.42 -3.46
N LEU A 107 -0.35 12.73 -2.31
CA LEU A 107 -0.09 13.31 -1.00
C LEU A 107 1.40 13.60 -0.80
N GLU A 108 2.29 12.70 -1.23
CA GLU A 108 3.73 12.92 -1.21
C GLU A 108 4.11 14.13 -2.07
N MET A 109 3.55 14.26 -3.28
CA MET A 109 3.80 15.41 -4.15
C MET A 109 3.28 16.72 -3.54
N GLN A 110 2.11 16.70 -2.89
CA GLN A 110 1.59 17.85 -2.17
C GLN A 110 2.41 18.20 -0.93
N VAL A 111 2.90 17.22 -0.19
CA VAL A 111 3.80 17.42 0.95
C VAL A 111 5.12 18.02 0.46
N VAL A 112 5.71 17.49 -0.60
CA VAL A 112 6.94 18.04 -1.18
C VAL A 112 6.74 19.49 -1.62
N ARG A 113 5.64 19.80 -2.33
CA ARG A 113 5.36 21.16 -2.83
C ARG A 113 5.03 22.16 -1.71
N ASN A 114 4.26 21.75 -0.70
CA ASN A 114 3.93 22.61 0.44
C ASN A 114 5.10 22.77 1.43
N THR A 115 6.16 21.98 1.27
CA THR A 115 7.33 21.95 2.16
C THR A 115 8.62 22.34 1.43
N THR A 116 8.56 22.95 0.25
CA THR A 116 9.75 23.44 -0.50
C THR A 116 9.86 24.96 -0.59
N TYR A 117 8.78 25.71 -0.30
CA TYR A 117 8.76 27.17 -0.33
C TYR A 117 8.33 27.75 1.02
N ASP A 118 8.87 28.91 1.37
CA ASP A 118 8.47 29.69 2.54
C ASP A 118 7.14 30.40 2.28
N SER A 119 6.16 30.24 3.17
CA SER A 119 4.79 30.74 2.96
C SER A 119 4.67 32.27 3.06
N LEU A 120 5.66 32.95 3.64
CA LEU A 120 5.63 34.40 3.79
C LEU A 120 6.29 35.11 2.60
N THR A 121 7.44 34.61 2.16
CA THR A 121 8.27 35.25 1.13
C THR A 121 8.18 34.60 -0.24
N GLU A 122 7.55 33.42 -0.34
CA GLU A 122 7.47 32.58 -1.55
C GLU A 122 8.86 32.16 -2.09
N LEU A 123 9.91 32.36 -1.31
CA LEU A 123 11.25 31.90 -1.64
C LEU A 123 11.40 30.40 -1.37
N PRO A 124 12.31 29.71 -2.08
CA PRO A 124 12.82 28.41 -1.68
C PRO A 124 13.11 28.36 -0.18
N ASN A 125 12.67 27.30 0.49
CA ASN A 125 12.97 27.10 1.90
C ASN A 125 14.27 26.30 2.08
N ARG A 126 14.63 26.04 3.34
CA ARG A 126 15.82 25.25 3.69
C ARG A 126 15.89 23.88 2.97
N PHE A 127 14.76 23.21 2.76
CA PHE A 127 14.74 21.91 2.11
C PHE A 127 15.09 22.03 0.62
N LEU A 128 14.47 22.97 -0.10
CA LEU A 128 14.76 23.19 -1.52
C LEU A 128 16.20 23.69 -1.76
N LEU A 129 16.73 24.51 -0.85
CA LEU A 129 18.12 24.96 -0.93
C LEU A 129 19.10 23.78 -0.81
N LEU A 130 18.87 22.86 0.12
CA LEU A 130 19.74 21.69 0.30
C LEU A 130 19.74 20.78 -0.93
N ASP A 131 18.57 20.53 -1.52
CA ASP A 131 18.46 19.78 -2.77
C ASP A 131 19.25 20.46 -3.91
N ARG A 132 19.11 21.79 -4.08
CA ARG A 132 19.89 22.52 -5.09
C ARG A 132 21.39 22.52 -4.79
N LEU A 133 21.79 22.59 -3.53
CA LEU A 133 23.20 22.51 -3.13
C LEU A 133 23.79 21.13 -3.46
N GLU A 134 23.07 20.05 -3.19
CA GLU A 134 23.49 18.69 -3.56
C GLU A 134 23.65 18.54 -5.07
N GLN A 135 22.68 19.06 -5.84
CA GLN A 135 22.77 19.08 -7.30
C GLN A 135 23.97 19.88 -7.79
N ALA A 136 24.22 21.05 -7.20
CA ALA A 136 25.36 21.90 -7.54
C ALA A 136 26.70 21.19 -7.22
N ILE A 137 26.83 20.55 -6.07
CA ILE A 137 28.01 19.75 -5.69
C ILE A 137 28.21 18.56 -6.65
N SER A 138 27.13 17.89 -7.06
CA SER A 138 27.22 16.78 -8.01
C SER A 138 27.69 17.25 -9.40
N ALA A 139 27.23 18.42 -9.83
CA ALA A 139 27.61 19.03 -11.09
C ALA A 139 29.09 19.46 -11.12
N THR A 140 29.67 19.88 -9.98
CA THR A 140 31.09 20.24 -9.90
C THR A 140 32.03 19.03 -9.86
N ARG A 141 31.56 17.82 -9.53
CA ARG A 141 32.41 16.60 -9.61
C ARG A 141 32.88 16.27 -11.02
N HIS A 142 32.20 16.78 -12.05
CA HIS A 142 32.47 16.46 -13.46
C HIS A 142 33.09 17.65 -14.24
N GLY A 143 33.43 18.77 -13.61
CA GLY A 143 34.09 19.92 -14.25
C GLY A 143 34.62 20.99 -13.28
N ASP A 144 35.36 21.98 -13.78
CA ASP A 144 36.05 23.03 -12.97
C ASP A 144 35.14 24.13 -12.38
N LYS A 145 33.85 23.85 -12.18
CA LYS A 145 32.92 24.83 -11.61
C LYS A 145 33.11 24.92 -10.08
N LYS A 146 33.11 26.15 -9.56
CA LYS A 146 33.10 26.43 -8.12
C LYS A 146 31.70 26.88 -7.72
N ILE A 147 31.28 26.47 -6.53
CA ILE A 147 30.02 26.88 -5.91
C ILE A 147 30.33 27.78 -4.71
N GLY A 148 29.48 28.76 -4.47
CA GLY A 148 29.51 29.60 -3.28
C GLY A 148 28.20 29.46 -2.53
N LEU A 149 28.22 29.59 -1.21
CA LEU A 149 27.01 29.69 -0.40
C LEU A 149 27.17 30.87 0.54
N PHE A 150 26.27 31.84 0.43
CA PHE A 150 26.19 32.98 1.32
C PHE A 150 25.01 32.80 2.26
N ILE A 151 25.24 33.00 3.56
CA ILE A 151 24.18 33.04 4.57
C ILE A 151 24.12 34.46 5.11
N LEU A 152 22.92 35.03 5.13
CA LEU A 152 22.63 36.43 5.44
C LEU A 152 21.64 36.45 6.61
N ASN A 153 21.94 37.21 7.66
CA ASN A 153 21.03 37.42 8.78
C ASN A 153 20.68 38.92 8.91
N LEU A 154 19.41 39.21 9.22
CA LEU A 154 18.97 40.59 9.42
C LEU A 154 19.30 41.08 10.84
N ASN A 155 20.24 42.01 10.91
CA ASN A 155 20.62 42.65 12.17
C ASN A 155 19.41 43.25 12.92
N ARG A 156 19.29 42.90 14.20
CA ARG A 156 18.26 43.42 15.14
C ARG A 156 16.81 43.18 14.70
N PHE A 157 16.55 42.15 13.89
CA PHE A 157 15.19 41.81 13.47
C PHE A 157 14.25 41.54 14.67
N LYS A 158 14.76 40.91 15.72
CA LYS A 158 14.01 40.66 16.96
C LYS A 158 13.51 41.96 17.63
N GLU A 159 14.36 42.99 17.71
CA GLU A 159 14.00 44.30 18.30
C GLU A 159 12.86 44.96 17.52
N ILE A 160 12.86 44.81 16.19
CA ILE A 160 11.79 45.32 15.31
C ILE A 160 10.47 44.62 15.62
N ASN A 161 10.48 43.29 15.76
CA ASN A 161 9.27 42.54 16.12
C ASN A 161 8.75 42.90 17.50
N GLU A 162 9.63 43.09 18.48
CA GLU A 162 9.25 43.47 19.85
C GLU A 162 8.70 44.90 19.92
N THR A 163 9.23 45.83 19.13
CA THR A 163 8.83 47.25 19.15
C THR A 163 7.63 47.56 18.26
N LEU A 164 7.58 46.96 17.06
CA LEU A 164 6.61 47.31 16.00
C LEU A 164 5.64 46.16 15.69
N GLY A 165 5.78 45.02 16.36
CA GLY A 165 4.95 43.83 16.18
C GLY A 165 5.32 42.98 14.95
N HIS A 166 4.96 41.68 15.02
CA HIS A 166 5.28 40.68 13.98
C HIS A 166 4.81 41.06 12.58
N LYS A 167 3.64 41.71 12.43
CA LYS A 167 3.15 42.16 11.11
C LYS A 167 4.10 43.15 10.42
N SER A 168 4.83 43.94 11.20
CA SER A 168 5.83 44.89 10.68
C SER A 168 7.10 44.16 10.27
N GLY A 169 7.53 43.17 11.06
CA GLY A 169 8.63 42.27 10.68
C GLY A 169 8.33 41.48 9.43
N ASP A 170 7.12 40.96 9.28
CA ASP A 170 6.69 40.22 8.08
C ASP A 170 6.78 41.08 6.82
N LYS A 171 6.39 42.34 6.90
CA LYS A 171 6.54 43.31 5.80
C LYS A 171 8.02 43.58 5.48
N LEU A 172 8.86 43.71 6.52
CA LEU A 172 10.29 43.89 6.33
C LEU A 172 10.91 42.69 5.61
N LEU A 173 10.55 41.48 6.00
CA LEU A 173 11.04 40.25 5.37
C LEU A 173 10.65 40.16 3.90
N LYS A 174 9.40 40.50 3.56
CA LYS A 174 8.96 40.58 2.15
C LYS A 174 9.77 41.60 1.35
N MET A 175 9.96 42.81 1.88
CA MET A 175 10.79 43.82 1.20
C MET A 175 12.24 43.39 1.03
N VAL A 176 12.80 42.66 1.99
CA VAL A 176 14.16 42.10 1.88
C VAL A 176 14.20 41.02 0.80
N ALA A 177 13.23 40.10 0.80
CA ALA A 177 13.12 39.05 -0.20
C ALA A 177 13.03 39.65 -1.62
N ASP A 178 12.17 40.64 -1.82
CA ASP A 178 12.00 41.33 -3.11
C ASP A 178 13.31 41.99 -3.56
N ARG A 179 13.97 42.75 -2.67
CA ARG A 179 15.24 43.45 -2.98
C ARG A 179 16.39 42.49 -3.27
N LEU A 180 16.48 41.38 -2.55
CA LEU A 180 17.49 40.36 -2.82
C LEU A 180 17.20 39.67 -4.16
N GLY A 181 15.92 39.39 -4.44
CA GLY A 181 15.48 38.79 -5.70
C GLY A 181 15.76 39.66 -6.93
N GLU A 182 15.75 40.98 -6.80
CA GLU A 182 16.13 41.89 -7.90
C GLU A 182 17.62 41.82 -8.26
N VAL A 183 18.48 41.41 -7.33
CA VAL A 183 19.94 41.37 -7.54
C VAL A 183 20.40 39.97 -7.96
N ILE A 184 19.69 38.93 -7.51
CA ILE A 184 20.02 37.52 -7.76
C ILE A 184 19.34 37.07 -9.05
N HIS A 185 20.15 36.60 -10.00
CA HIS A 185 19.68 36.19 -11.33
C HIS A 185 19.82 34.67 -11.50
N GLU A 186 19.02 34.07 -12.39
CA GLU A 186 19.23 32.67 -12.76
C GLU A 186 20.65 32.47 -13.32
N PRO A 187 21.37 31.41 -12.91
CA PRO A 187 20.89 30.19 -12.24
C PRO A 187 20.95 30.19 -10.70
N ASP A 188 21.32 31.31 -10.06
CA ASP A 188 21.54 31.38 -8.62
C ASP A 188 20.22 31.21 -7.84
N THR A 189 20.30 30.68 -6.62
CA THR A 189 19.12 30.41 -5.79
C THR A 189 19.11 31.28 -4.56
N LEU A 190 18.11 32.18 -4.45
CA LEU A 190 17.75 32.83 -3.19
C LEU A 190 16.80 31.93 -2.39
N ALA A 191 17.09 31.72 -1.11
CA ALA A 191 16.25 30.94 -0.20
C ALA A 191 16.06 31.65 1.14
N ARG A 192 14.97 31.36 1.83
CA ARG A 192 14.76 31.73 3.24
C ARG A 192 14.88 30.50 4.13
N LEU A 193 15.80 30.57 5.09
CA LEU A 193 16.15 29.44 5.96
C LEU A 193 15.30 29.38 7.21
N ASP A 194 15.10 30.54 7.85
CA ASP A 194 14.43 30.68 9.13
C ASP A 194 13.84 32.11 9.26
N SER A 195 13.53 32.54 10.49
CA SER A 195 12.79 33.77 10.81
C SER A 195 13.32 35.02 10.09
N ASP A 196 14.64 35.18 10.02
CA ASP A 196 15.35 36.37 9.54
C ASP A 196 16.61 36.03 8.75
N GLU A 197 16.76 34.75 8.40
CA GLU A 197 17.96 34.21 7.77
C GLU A 197 17.67 33.81 6.31
N PHE A 198 18.50 34.31 5.40
CA PHE A 198 18.44 34.08 3.96
C PHE A 198 19.72 33.40 3.50
N ALA A 199 19.63 32.68 2.38
CA ALA A 199 20.77 32.04 1.75
C ALA A 199 20.78 32.29 0.24
N VAL A 200 21.98 32.39 -0.32
CA VAL A 200 22.23 32.51 -1.76
C VAL A 200 23.22 31.45 -2.17
N LEU A 201 22.81 30.57 -3.09
CA LEU A 201 23.61 29.51 -3.69
C LEU A 201 23.97 29.83 -5.14
#